data_AF-A0A6B3H127-F1
#
_entry.id   AF-A0A6B3H127-F1
#
_cell.length_a   1.000
_cell.length_b   1.000
_cell.length_c   1.000
_cell.angle_alpha   90.00
_cell.angle_beta   90.00
_cell.angle_gamma   90.00
#
_symmetry.space_group_name_H-M   'P 1'
#
loop_
_entity.id
_entity.type
_entity.pdbx_description
1 polymer ?
#
loop_
_entity_poly.entity_id
_entity_poly.type
_entity_poly.pdbx_seq_one_letter_code
_entity_poly.pdbx_strand_id
1 'polypeptide(L)'
;DTVADTTAPAAQRRTPRPRADALRNRERIVTAAREMFVEFGPDVPLDDVARRAGVGNATLYRNFPDRAALTHEVVLAVTSRTTLRAEEAVAAEADPFAALSRFVHAAADERIGALCPMLSGVFDKDHPDLLAA
;
A
#
# COMPACT_ATOMS: atom_id res chain seq x y z
N ASP A 1 -34.12 48.98 23.54
CA ASP A 1 -34.49 47.85 22.67
C ASP A 1 -33.61 47.85 21.42
N THR A 2 -32.37 47.39 21.58
CA THR A 2 -31.92 46.00 21.37
C THR A 2 -31.51 45.79 19.92
N VAL A 3 -30.22 46.07 19.67
CA VAL A 3 -29.48 45.65 18.49
C VAL A 3 -29.31 44.13 18.58
N ALA A 4 -29.93 43.40 17.66
CA ALA A 4 -29.76 41.96 17.54
C ALA A 4 -28.43 41.66 16.84
N ASP A 5 -27.40 41.36 17.63
CA ASP A 5 -26.15 40.75 17.18
C ASP A 5 -26.43 39.28 16.85
N THR A 6 -26.46 38.94 15.57
CA THR A 6 -26.52 37.55 15.10
C THR A 6 -25.11 37.06 14.83
N THR A 7 -24.49 36.48 15.85
CA THR A 7 -23.21 35.79 15.71
C THR A 7 -23.46 34.41 15.10
N ALA A 8 -23.08 34.23 13.83
CA ALA A 8 -23.06 32.93 13.17
C ALA A 8 -22.01 32.00 13.83
N PRO A 9 -22.28 30.70 13.98
CA PRO A 9 -21.33 29.79 14.62
C PRO A 9 -20.13 29.57 13.70
N ALA A 10 -18.94 29.91 14.22
CA ALA A 10 -17.67 29.65 13.56
C ALA A 10 -17.51 28.15 13.30
N ALA A 11 -17.41 27.78 12.03
CA ALA A 11 -17.06 26.43 11.59
C ALA A 11 -15.72 26.03 12.23
N GLN A 12 -15.77 25.10 13.19
CA GLN A 12 -14.60 24.53 13.81
C GLN A 12 -13.79 23.80 12.74
N ARG A 13 -12.69 24.43 12.30
CA ARG A 13 -11.62 23.76 11.57
C ARG A 13 -11.05 22.69 12.50
N ARG A 14 -11.51 21.45 12.34
CA ARG A 14 -10.97 20.28 13.05
C ARG A 14 -9.52 20.12 12.63
N THR A 15 -8.59 20.64 13.42
CA THR A 15 -7.16 20.39 13.24
C THR A 15 -6.94 18.88 13.30
N PRO A 16 -6.58 18.20 12.21
CA PRO A 16 -6.38 16.77 12.27
C PRO A 16 -5.20 16.46 13.19
N ARG A 17 -5.35 15.41 14.00
CA ARG A 17 -4.35 15.00 14.99
C ARG A 17 -3.10 14.52 14.24
N PRO A 18 -1.88 15.00 14.55
CA PRO A 18 -0.67 14.76 13.75
C PRO A 18 -0.38 13.29 13.40
N ARG A 19 -0.79 12.35 14.26
CA ARG A 19 -0.64 10.90 14.02
C ARG A 19 -1.54 10.37 12.89
N ALA A 20 -2.76 10.87 12.78
CA ALA A 20 -3.71 10.43 11.76
C ALA A 20 -3.28 10.89 10.36
N ASP A 21 -2.70 12.09 10.26
CA ASP A 21 -2.14 12.59 9.00
C ASP A 21 -0.87 11.84 8.59
N ALA A 22 -0.01 11.50 9.56
CA ALA A 22 1.17 10.67 9.30
C ALA A 22 0.78 9.29 8.73
N LEU A 23 -0.21 8.62 9.32
CA LEU A 23 -0.72 7.34 8.84
C LEU A 23 -1.29 7.44 7.41
N ARG A 24 -2.16 8.43 7.15
CA ARG A 24 -2.72 8.66 5.81
C ARG A 24 -1.65 8.96 4.77
N ASN A 25 -0.62 9.73 5.13
CA ASN A 25 0.49 10.00 4.23
C ASN A 25 1.29 8.73 3.92
N ARG A 26 1.54 7.90 4.94
CA ARG A 26 2.19 6.59 4.76
C ARG A 26 1.40 5.72 3.78
N GLU A 27 0.09 5.57 3.99
CA GLU A 27 -0.80 4.79 3.12
C GLU A 27 -0.81 5.30 1.68
N ARG A 28 -0.86 6.63 1.48
CA ARG A 28 -0.80 7.25 0.15
C ARG A 28 0.52 6.97 -0.56
N ILE A 29 1.64 7.06 0.16
CA ILE A 29 2.97 6.76 -0.39
C ILE A 29 3.05 5.29 -0.81
N VAL A 30 2.66 4.35 0.06
CA VAL A 30 2.70 2.91 -0.26
C VAL A 30 1.80 2.58 -1.45
N THR A 31 0.61 3.19 -1.52
CA THR A 31 -0.32 2.98 -2.65
C THR A 31 0.27 3.48 -3.97
N ALA A 32 0.80 4.70 -3.99
CA ALA A 32 1.45 5.28 -5.16
C ALA A 32 2.68 4.48 -5.58
N ALA A 33 3.52 4.08 -4.61
CA ALA A 33 4.70 3.26 -4.86
C ALA A 33 4.31 1.94 -5.52
N ARG A 34 3.34 1.20 -4.95
CA ARG A 34 2.83 -0.06 -5.51
C ARG A 34 2.42 0.10 -6.97
N GLU A 35 1.62 1.12 -7.28
CA GLU A 35 1.15 1.34 -8.65
C GLU A 35 2.31 1.60 -9.62
N MET A 36 3.22 2.49 -9.25
CA MET A 36 4.38 2.82 -10.10
C MET A 36 5.34 1.63 -10.24
N PHE A 37 5.49 0.84 -9.18
CA PHE A 37 6.29 -0.37 -9.15
C PHE A 37 5.75 -1.46 -10.07
N VAL A 38 4.42 -1.62 -10.12
CA VAL A 38 3.74 -2.54 -11.04
C VAL A 38 3.83 -2.07 -12.49
N GLU A 39 3.79 -0.76 -12.73
CA GLU A 39 3.77 -0.19 -14.08
C GLU A 39 5.17 -0.03 -14.70
N PHE A 40 6.14 0.44 -13.92
CA PHE A 40 7.46 0.86 -14.40
C PHE A 40 8.63 0.10 -13.76
N GLY A 41 8.37 -0.79 -12.79
CA GLY A 41 9.38 -1.57 -12.08
C GLY A 41 9.89 -0.94 -10.77
N PRO A 42 10.76 -1.65 -10.01
CA PRO A 42 11.21 -1.24 -8.67
C PRO A 42 12.13 -0.01 -8.63
N ASP A 43 12.75 0.33 -9.76
CA ASP A 43 13.79 1.36 -9.82
C ASP A 43 13.27 2.78 -10.03
N VAL A 44 11.93 2.95 -10.06
CA VAL A 44 11.27 4.26 -10.17
C VAL A 44 11.85 5.25 -9.15
N PRO A 45 12.16 6.50 -9.54
CA PRO A 45 12.66 7.51 -8.61
C PRO A 45 11.69 7.77 -7.44
N LEU A 46 12.20 7.83 -6.22
CA LEU A 46 11.37 8.09 -5.03
C LEU A 46 10.68 9.46 -5.09
N ASP A 47 11.30 10.45 -5.74
CA ASP A 47 10.69 11.76 -5.97
C ASP A 47 9.44 11.69 -6.86
N ASP A 48 9.45 10.79 -7.86
CA ASP A 48 8.27 10.57 -8.70
C ASP A 48 7.16 9.87 -7.91
N VAL A 49 7.52 8.97 -6.99
CA VAL A 49 6.58 8.37 -6.02
C VAL A 49 5.98 9.44 -5.11
N ALA A 50 6.79 10.36 -4.57
CA ALA A 50 6.30 11.45 -3.72
C ALA A 50 5.29 12.32 -4.48
N ARG A 51 5.62 12.67 -5.73
CA ARG A 51 4.76 13.44 -6.63
C ARG A 51 3.44 12.71 -6.90
N ARG A 52 3.50 11.42 -7.26
CA ARG A 52 2.33 10.55 -7.48
C ARG A 52 1.45 10.46 -6.22
N ALA A 53 2.08 10.31 -5.05
CA ALA A 53 1.40 10.26 -3.77
C ALA A 53 0.81 11.62 -3.33
N GLY A 54 1.20 12.73 -3.98
CA GLY A 54 0.81 14.09 -3.63
C GLY A 54 1.35 14.54 -2.26
N VAL A 55 2.57 14.11 -1.92
CA VAL A 55 3.29 14.48 -0.70
C VAL A 55 4.64 15.12 -1.05
N GLY A 56 5.18 15.97 -0.17
CA GLY A 56 6.53 16.53 -0.37
C GLY A 56 7.63 15.50 -0.09
N ASN A 57 8.79 15.64 -0.76
CA ASN A 57 9.94 14.73 -0.60
C ASN A 57 10.39 14.59 0.87
N ALA A 58 10.45 15.69 1.62
CA ALA A 58 10.80 15.64 3.03
C ALA A 58 9.80 14.79 3.86
N THR A 59 8.53 14.71 3.45
CA THR A 59 7.54 13.82 4.09
C THR A 59 7.77 12.38 3.68
N LEU A 60 8.10 12.10 2.41
CA LEU A 60 8.43 10.74 1.98
C LEU A 60 9.64 10.20 2.75
N TYR A 61 10.76 10.93 2.75
CA TYR A 61 12.00 10.50 3.42
C TYR A 61 11.86 10.37 4.94
N ARG A 62 10.99 11.16 5.58
CA ARG A 62 10.65 10.97 7.01
C ARG A 62 9.88 9.66 7.28
N ASN A 63 9.08 9.19 6.34
CA ASN A 63 8.30 7.95 6.48
C ASN A 63 9.09 6.71 6.02
N PHE A 64 9.96 6.89 5.02
CA PHE A 64 10.76 5.84 4.38
C PHE A 64 12.16 6.41 4.12
N PRO A 65 13.13 6.12 5.00
CA PRO A 65 14.47 6.73 4.91
C PRO A 65 15.23 6.31 3.65
N ASP A 66 14.92 5.13 3.11
CA ASP A 66 15.53 4.59 1.91
C ASP A 66 14.52 3.81 1.05
N ARG A 67 14.97 3.38 -0.14
CA ARG A 67 14.18 2.59 -1.08
C ARG A 67 13.79 1.24 -0.48
N ALA A 68 14.68 0.58 0.26
CA ALA A 68 14.41 -0.75 0.81
C ALA A 68 13.25 -0.71 1.82
N ALA A 69 13.18 0.32 2.66
CA ALA A 69 12.08 0.54 3.59
C ALA A 69 10.74 0.73 2.87
N LEU A 70 10.72 1.46 1.76
CA LEU A 70 9.50 1.63 0.95
C LEU A 70 9.11 0.32 0.25
N THR A 71 10.07 -0.36 -0.38
CA THR A 71 9.84 -1.64 -1.07
C THR A 71 9.30 -2.69 -0.11
N HIS A 72 9.89 -2.82 1.09
CA HIS A 72 9.42 -3.74 2.12
C HIS A 72 7.95 -3.50 2.49
N GLU A 73 7.55 -2.25 2.65
CA GLU A 73 6.18 -1.88 3.01
C GLU A 73 5.19 -2.09 1.86
N VAL A 74 5.62 -1.87 0.61
CA VAL A 74 4.83 -2.25 -0.56
C VAL A 74 4.62 -3.77 -0.62
N VAL A 75 5.67 -4.56 -0.37
CA VAL A 75 5.58 -6.03 -0.31
C VAL A 75 4.61 -6.46 0.77
N LEU A 76 4.72 -5.92 1.99
CA LEU A 76 3.79 -6.23 3.08
C LEU A 76 2.35 -5.91 2.70
N ALA A 77 2.09 -4.72 2.14
CA ALA A 77 0.75 -4.30 1.74
C ALA A 77 0.15 -5.23 0.67
N VAL A 78 0.97 -5.69 -0.27
CA VAL A 78 0.55 -6.62 -1.33
C VAL A 78 0.27 -8.00 -0.76
N THR A 79 1.16 -8.52 0.09
CA THR A 79 0.96 -9.82 0.74
C THR A 79 -0.31 -9.82 1.59
N SER A 80 -0.52 -8.81 2.43
CA SER A 80 -1.74 -8.69 3.24
C SER A 80 -3.01 -8.65 2.39
N ARG A 81 -2.98 -7.91 1.27
CA ARG A 81 -4.12 -7.84 0.35
C ARG A 81 -4.36 -9.17 -0.36
N THR A 82 -3.30 -9.87 -0.75
CA THR A 82 -3.37 -11.20 -1.36
C THR A 82 -3.98 -12.23 -0.39
N THR A 83 -3.56 -12.21 0.87
CA THR A 83 -4.13 -13.05 1.92
C THR A 83 -5.62 -12.78 2.09
N LEU A 84 -6.03 -11.52 2.14
CA LEU A 84 -7.45 -11.17 2.22
C LEU A 84 -8.24 -11.71 1.02
N ARG A 85 -7.70 -11.62 -0.21
CA ARG A 85 -8.35 -12.21 -1.40
C ARG A 85 -8.49 -13.73 -1.31
N ALA A 86 -7.51 -14.41 -0.75
CA ALA A 86 -7.58 -15.85 -0.53
C ALA A 86 -8.69 -16.19 0.48
N GLU A 87 -8.76 -15.47 1.60
CA GLU A 87 -9.81 -15.63 2.62
C GLU A 87 -11.20 -15.36 2.03
N GLU A 88 -11.36 -14.28 1.26
CA GLU A 88 -12.60 -13.96 0.55
C GLU A 88 -13.03 -15.06 -0.42
N ALA A 89 -12.08 -15.64 -1.17
CA ALA A 89 -12.37 -16.71 -2.11
C ALA A 89 -12.82 -17.99 -1.42
N VAL A 90 -12.16 -18.36 -0.31
CA VAL A 90 -12.55 -19.52 0.52
C VAL A 90 -13.92 -19.31 1.17
N ALA A 91 -14.23 -18.09 1.60
CA ALA A 91 -15.53 -17.78 2.19
C ALA A 91 -16.67 -17.75 1.16
N ALA A 92 -16.38 -17.39 -0.09
CA ALA A 92 -17.38 -17.23 -1.14
C ALA A 92 -17.72 -18.53 -1.89
N GLU A 93 -16.78 -19.46 -2.00
CA GLU A 93 -16.93 -20.66 -2.83
C GLU A 93 -16.91 -21.94 -1.98
N ALA A 94 -17.91 -22.81 -2.17
CA ALA A 94 -17.96 -24.11 -1.48
C ALA A 94 -17.07 -25.17 -2.15
N ASP A 95 -16.80 -25.03 -3.46
CA ASP A 95 -15.93 -25.92 -4.20
C ASP A 95 -14.46 -25.44 -4.12
N PRO A 96 -13.49 -26.30 -3.72
CA PRO A 96 -12.10 -25.90 -3.58
C PRO A 96 -11.45 -25.38 -4.88
N PHE A 97 -11.82 -25.95 -6.03
CA PHE A 97 -11.25 -25.53 -7.31
C PHE A 97 -11.82 -24.18 -7.77
N ALA A 98 -13.11 -23.93 -7.51
CA ALA A 98 -13.73 -22.62 -7.71
C ALA A 98 -13.08 -21.54 -6.82
N ALA A 99 -12.83 -21.85 -5.54
CA ALA A 99 -12.13 -20.94 -4.61
C ALA A 99 -10.72 -20.60 -5.13
N LEU A 100 -9.95 -21.63 -5.53
CA LEU A 100 -8.62 -21.44 -6.09
C LEU A 100 -8.65 -20.60 -7.38
N SER A 101 -9.57 -20.90 -8.30
CA SER A 101 -9.71 -20.18 -9.57
C SER A 101 -10.03 -18.70 -9.32
N ARG A 102 -10.97 -18.41 -8.41
CA ARG A 102 -11.33 -17.05 -8.02
C ARG A 102 -10.14 -16.30 -7.42
N PHE A 103 -9.40 -16.94 -6.52
CA PHE A 103 -8.19 -16.37 -5.93
C PHE A 103 -7.14 -16.06 -6.98
N VAL A 104 -6.84 -17.00 -7.89
CA VAL A 104 -5.85 -16.81 -8.96
C VAL A 104 -6.23 -15.67 -9.90
N HIS A 105 -7.51 -15.55 -10.26
CA HIS A 105 -7.99 -14.42 -11.07
C HIS A 105 -7.82 -13.08 -10.34
N ALA A 106 -8.24 -12.99 -9.06
CA ALA A 106 -8.05 -11.78 -8.27
C ALA A 106 -6.56 -11.42 -8.11
N ALA A 107 -5.70 -12.42 -7.92
CA ALA A 107 -4.26 -12.23 -7.81
C ALA A 107 -3.63 -11.72 -9.12
N ALA A 108 -4.10 -12.21 -10.26
CA ALA A 108 -3.68 -11.77 -11.58
C ALA A 108 -4.12 -10.32 -11.88
N ASP A 109 -5.36 -9.97 -11.54
CA ASP A 109 -5.89 -8.60 -11.70
C ASP A 109 -5.12 -7.58 -10.86
N GLU A 110 -4.64 -7.99 -9.69
CA GLU A 110 -3.80 -7.15 -8.83
C GLU A 110 -2.33 -7.09 -9.29
N ARG A 111 -1.97 -7.81 -10.37
CA ARG A 111 -0.62 -7.89 -10.95
C ARG A 111 0.45 -8.23 -9.91
N ILE A 112 0.14 -9.08 -8.95
CA ILE A 112 1.04 -9.47 -7.85
C ILE A 112 2.38 -9.98 -8.41
N GLY A 113 2.36 -10.72 -9.53
CA GLY A 113 3.57 -11.22 -10.19
C GLY A 113 4.54 -10.12 -10.65
N ALA A 114 4.08 -8.90 -10.91
CA ALA A 114 4.94 -7.77 -11.29
C ALA A 114 5.82 -7.29 -10.12
N LEU A 115 5.52 -7.70 -8.89
CA LEU A 115 6.28 -7.37 -7.68
C LEU A 115 7.28 -8.47 -7.30
N CYS A 116 7.24 -9.65 -7.95
CA CYS A 116 8.20 -10.73 -7.72
C CYS A 116 9.68 -10.31 -7.93
N PRO A 117 10.06 -9.45 -8.89
CA PRO A 117 11.44 -8.96 -9.00
C PRO A 117 11.88 -8.10 -7.79
N MET A 118 10.94 -7.56 -7.02
CA MET A 118 11.27 -6.83 -5.79
C MET A 118 11.65 -7.78 -4.65
N LEU A 119 11.17 -9.02 -4.75
CA LEU A 119 11.53 -10.09 -3.84
C LEU A 119 12.86 -10.72 -4.23
N SER A 120 13.31 -10.69 -5.49
CA SER A 120 14.52 -11.42 -5.91
C SER A 120 15.84 -10.95 -5.28
N GLY A 121 15.88 -9.74 -4.70
CA GLY A 121 17.02 -9.27 -3.90
C GLY A 121 16.94 -9.63 -2.41
N VAL A 122 15.78 -10.13 -1.94
CA VAL A 122 15.47 -10.46 -0.54
C VAL A 122 15.22 -11.97 -0.36
N PHE A 123 14.77 -12.64 -1.42
CA PHE A 123 14.66 -14.09 -1.51
C PHE A 123 16.04 -14.68 -1.69
N ASP A 124 16.60 -15.21 -0.61
CA ASP A 124 17.67 -16.19 -0.71
C ASP A 124 17.07 -17.46 -1.34
N LYS A 125 17.23 -17.59 -2.65
CA LYS A 125 16.84 -18.79 -3.41
C LYS A 125 17.57 -20.06 -2.94
N ASP A 126 18.66 -19.90 -2.19
CA ASP A 126 19.48 -20.96 -1.63
C ASP A 126 19.14 -21.19 -0.13
N HIS A 127 18.07 -20.57 0.38
CA HIS A 127 17.61 -20.78 1.77
C HIS A 127 17.29 -22.27 1.99
N PRO A 128 17.84 -22.90 3.04
CA PRO A 128 17.76 -24.35 3.24
C PRO A 128 16.33 -24.88 3.31
N ASP A 129 15.40 -24.10 3.85
CA ASP A 129 13.98 -24.47 3.94
C ASP A 129 13.28 -24.55 2.57
N LEU A 130 13.77 -23.85 1.53
CA LEU A 130 13.22 -23.89 0.18
C LEU A 130 13.75 -25.07 -0.65
N LEU A 131 14.94 -25.58 -0.30
CA LEU A 131 15.57 -26.73 -0.96
C LEU A 131 15.17 -28.08 -0.34
N ALA A 132 14.42 -28.05 0.76
CA ALA A 132 14.00 -29.25 1.50
C ALA A 132 12.63 -29.81 1.05
N ALA A 133 12.01 -29.25 0.02
CA ALA A 133 10.76 -29.72 -0.61
C ALA A 133 11.04 -30.52 -1.89
#